data_AF-A0A7Y3ESI6-F1
#
_entry.id   AF-A0A7Y3ESI6-F1
#
_cell.length_a   1.000
_cell.length_b   1.000
_cell.length_c   1.000
_cell.angle_alpha   90.00
_cell.angle_beta   90.00
_cell.angle_gamma   90.00
#
_symmetry.space_group_name_H-M   'P 1'
#
loop_
_entity.id
_entity.type
_entity.pdbx_description
1 polymer ?
#
loop_
_entity_poly.entity_id
_entity_poly.type
_entity_poly.pdbx_seq_one_letter_code
_entity_poly.pdbx_strand_id
1 'polypeptide(L)' 'MRNIVVIGGSSGIGKEIVQILSNAGNGVFATYRNTTPEISSGNVEYQFLDVTEDEIKLNLPDEIHG' A
#
# COMPACT_ATOMS: atom_id res chain seq x y z
N MET A 1 -14.40 -3.86 -7.86
CA MET A 1 -12.98 -4.02 -7.48
C MET A 1 -12.29 -2.71 -7.80
N ARG A 2 -11.58 -2.13 -6.84
CA ARG A 2 -10.86 -0.85 -7.00
C ARG A 2 -9.39 -1.06 -6.66
N ASN A 3 -8.53 -0.26 -7.29
CA ASN A 3 -7.11 -0.15 -6.95
C ASN A 3 -6.93 1.06 -6.03
N ILE A 4 -6.34 0.85 -4.85
CA ILE A 4 -6.22 1.87 -3.81
C ILE A 4 -4.77 1.98 -3.35
N VAL A 5 -4.24 3.20 -3.25
CA VAL A 5 -2.88 3.45 -2.77
C VAL A 5 -2.90 3.92 -1.30
N VAL A 6 -2.13 3.26 -0.45
CA VAL A 6 -2.01 3.63 0.97
C VAL A 6 -0.57 3.99 1.30
N ILE A 7 -0.29 5.29 1.42
CA ILE A 7 1.02 5.76 1.87
C ILE A 7 1.16 5.53 3.38
N GLY A 8 2.21 4.81 3.80
CA GLY A 8 2.42 4.47 5.21
C GLY A 8 1.55 3.30 5.72
N GLY A 9 1.32 2.30 4.88
CA GLY A 9 0.46 1.15 5.17
C GLY A 9 1.08 0.05 6.05
N SER A 10 2.35 0.13 6.45
CA SER A 10 3.03 -0.97 7.16
C SER A 10 2.72 -1.09 8.65
N SER A 11 2.21 -0.04 9.31
CA SER A 11 2.02 -0.04 10.76
C SER A 11 0.87 0.87 11.21
N GLY A 12 0.47 0.73 12.47
CA GLY A 12 -0.56 1.57 13.10
C GLY A 12 -1.85 1.63 12.30
N ILE A 13 -2.35 2.86 12.11
CA ILE A 13 -3.61 3.14 11.38
C ILE A 13 -3.52 2.69 9.92
N GLY A 14 -2.38 2.91 9.25
CA GLY A 14 -2.20 2.53 7.84
C GLY A 14 -2.34 1.02 7.63
N LYS A 15 -1.78 0.22 8.54
CA LYS A 15 -1.91 -1.25 8.50
C LYS A 15 -3.38 -1.69 8.61
N GLU A 16 -4.13 -1.09 9.52
CA GLU A 16 -5.55 -1.42 9.70
C GLU A 16 -6.37 -1.04 8.47
N ILE A 17 -6.09 0.12 7.85
CA ILE A 17 -6.72 0.55 6.60
C ILE A 17 -6.44 -0.45 5.48
N VAL A 18 -5.18 -0.87 5.30
CA VAL A 18 -4.81 -1.88 4.31
C VAL A 18 -5.57 -3.18 4.53
N GLN A 19 -5.69 -3.63 5.78
CA GLN A 19 -6.43 -4.85 6.13
C GLN A 19 -7.92 -4.73 5.80
N ILE A 20 -8.56 -3.62 6.17
CA ILE A 20 -9.99 -3.38 5.88
C ILE A 20 -10.25 -3.36 4.37
N LEU A 21 -9.43 -2.60 3.61
CA LEU A 21 -9.61 -2.43 2.17
C LEU A 21 -9.36 -3.72 1.39
N SER A 22 -8.33 -4.48 1.78
CA SER A 22 -8.01 -5.77 1.16
C SER A 22 -9.05 -6.84 1.50
N ASN A 23 -9.55 -6.89 2.74
CA ASN A 23 -10.65 -7.78 3.12
C ASN A 23 -11.95 -7.47 2.38
N ALA A 24 -12.17 -6.23 1.97
CA ALA A 24 -13.28 -5.83 1.11
C ALA A 24 -13.09 -6.22 -0.38
N GLY A 25 -12.00 -6.90 -0.73
CA GLY A 25 -11.73 -7.41 -2.08
C GLY A 25 -11.16 -6.38 -3.06
N ASN A 26 -10.56 -5.29 -2.57
CA ASN A 26 -9.88 -4.29 -3.40
C ASN A 26 -8.41 -4.68 -3.63
N GLY A 27 -7.81 -4.20 -4.72
CA GLY A 27 -6.35 -4.22 -4.89
C GLY A 27 -5.74 -3.08 -4.11
N VAL A 28 -4.81 -3.36 -3.20
CA VAL A 28 -4.19 -2.36 -2.31
C VAL A 28 -2.69 -2.27 -2.57
N PHE A 29 -2.22 -1.07 -2.86
CA PHE A 29 -0.81 -0.74 -3.08
C PHE A 29 -0.34 0.08 -1.89
N ALA A 30 0.30 -0.56 -0.93
CA ALA A 30 0.68 0.04 0.34
C ALA A 30 2.17 0.37 0.35
N THR A 31 2.56 1.47 1.01
CA THR A 31 3.98 1.84 1.13
C THR A 31 4.51 1.78 2.55
N TYR A 32 5.82 1.62 2.69
CA TYR A 32 6.50 1.62 3.98
C TYR A 32 7.88 2.25 3.87
N ARG A 33 8.37 2.79 4.99
CA ARG A 33 9.74 3.33 5.09
C ARG A 33 10.65 2.42 5.91
N ASN A 34 10.32 2.22 7.18
CA ASN A 34 11.19 1.49 8.13
C ASN A 34 10.63 0.15 8.58
N THR A 35 9.33 -0.08 8.43
CA THR A 35 8.65 -1.29 8.93
C THR A 35 8.36 -2.19 7.75
N THR A 36 9.25 -3.14 7.48
CA THR A 36 9.00 -4.15 6.45
C THR A 36 7.80 -5.01 6.87
N PRO A 37 6.73 -5.06 6.06
CA PRO A 37 5.54 -5.83 6.37
C PRO A 37 5.84 -7.33 6.26
N GLU A 38 5.23 -8.14 7.13
CA GLU A 38 5.58 -9.55 7.28
C GLU A 38 5.18 -10.40 6.06
N ILE A 39 4.06 -10.12 5.39
CA ILE A 39 3.59 -10.89 4.21
C ILE A 39 2.72 -10.02 3.28
N SER A 40 3.00 -10.09 1.97
CA SER A 40 2.09 -9.67 0.90
C SER A 40 0.96 -10.70 0.78
N SER A 41 -0.22 -10.40 1.29
CA SER A 41 -1.44 -11.18 1.00
C SER A 41 -1.91 -10.86 -0.42
N GLY A 42 -2.53 -11.82 -1.11
CA GLY A 42 -2.61 -11.83 -2.59
C GLY A 42 -3.08 -10.55 -3.30
N ASN A 43 -3.95 -9.75 -2.71
CA ASN A 43 -4.44 -8.46 -3.26
C ASN A 43 -3.78 -7.23 -2.63
N VAL A 44 -2.66 -7.39 -1.92
CA VAL A 44 -1.88 -6.32 -1.28
C VAL A 44 -0.45 -6.38 -1.77
N GLU A 45 0.02 -5.29 -2.37
CA GLU A 45 1.40 -5.11 -2.77
C GLU A 45 2.05 -4.04 -1.89
N TYR A 46 3.13 -4.41 -1.19
CA TYR A 46 3.90 -3.48 -0.39
C TYR A 46 5.16 -3.02 -1.11
N GLN A 47 5.38 -1.70 -1.14
CA GLN A 47 6.51 -1.08 -1.80
C GLN A 47 7.24 -0.13 -0.85
N PHE A 48 8.57 -0.08 -0.94
CA PHE A 48 9.34 0.90 -0.18
C PHE A 48 9.06 2.30 -0.72
N LEU A 49 8.88 3.27 0.18
CA LEU A 49 8.80 4.69 -0.16
C LEU A 49 9.38 5.53 0.99
N ASP A 50 10.38 6.33 0.68
CA ASP A 50 10.73 7.50 1.48
C ASP A 50 10.05 8.74 0.88
N VAL A 51 9.04 9.26 1.58
CA VAL A 51 8.27 10.45 1.14
C VAL A 51 9.06 11.75 1.21
N THR A 52 10.29 11.73 1.74
CA THR A 52 11.19 12.88 1.78
C THR A 52 12.13 12.97 0.58
N GLU A 53 12.17 11.93 -0.26
CA GLU A 53 12.93 11.94 -1.52
C GLU A 53 12.12 12.64 -2.63
N ASP A 54 12.81 13.35 -3.52
CA ASP A 54 12.19 14.08 -4.63
C ASP A 54 11.67 13.14 -5.74
N GLU A 55 12.26 11.95 -5.87
CA GLU A 55 11.85 10.94 -6.86
C GLU A 55 11.02 9.82 -6.22
N ILE A 56 9.76 9.71 -6.62
CA ILE A 56 8.88 8.61 -6.20
C ILE A 56 8.95 7.49 -7.23
N LYS A 57 9.38 6.29 -6.79
CA LYS A 57 9.45 5.07 -7.61
C LYS A 57 8.45 4.04 -7.09
N LEU A 58 7.24 4.09 -7.63
CA LEU A 58 6.17 3.14 -7.32
C LEU A 58 5.72 2.41 -8.59
N ASN A 59 5.52 1.10 -8.47
CA ASN A 59 4.89 0.27 -9.48
C ASN A 59 3.37 0.25 -9.22
N LEU A 60 2.64 1.09 -9.93
CA LEU A 60 1.19 1.26 -9.76
C LEU A 60 0.44 0.71 -10.98
N PRO A 61 -0.82 0.27 -10.81
CA PRO A 61 -1.64 -0.12 -11.95
C PRO A 61 -2.03 1.10 -12.79
N ASP A 62 -2.50 0.85 -14.01
CA ASP A 62 -2.88 1.91 -14.96
C ASP A 62 -3.99 2.85 -14.42
N GLU A 63 -4.87 2.35 -13.54
CA GLU A 63 -5.97 3.12 -12.94
C GLU A 63 -5.97 3.02 -11.42
N ILE A 64 -6.09 4.17 -10.75
CA ILE A 64 -6.17 4.32 -9.29
C ILE A 64 -7.50 4.99 -8.95
N HIS A 65 -8.17 4.47 -7.92
CA HIS A 65 -9.51 4.90 -7.53
C HIS A 65 -9.56 5.61 -6.17
N GLY A 66 -8.43 5.67 -5.47
CA GLY A 66 -8.28 6.23 -4.13
C GLY A 66 -6.92 5.97 -3.54
#